data_AF-A0A2B2C5Z3-F1
#
_entry.id   AF-A0A2B2C5Z3-F1
#
_cell.length_a   1.000
_cell.length_b   1.000
_cell.length_c   1.000
_cell.angle_alpha   90.00
_cell.angle_beta   90.00
_cell.angle_gamma   90.00
#
_symmetry.space_group_name_H-M   'P 1'
#
loop_
_entity.id
_entity.type
_entity.pdbx_description
1 polymer ?
#
loop_
_entity_poly.entity_id
_entity_poly.type
_entity_poly.pdbx_seq_one_letter_code
_entity_poly.pdbx_strand_id
1 'polypeptide(L)'
;MKFRLTGKFGELSPVRDFQAHSGIDLAMPEGTTLRSIAGGVVDRVFDGSGAIGKGLSVQMPDGTRTIYGHMNEIKAHIGDKINAGEVIGLSGNTGNSTGPHLHFGMKDASGHVIDPTPHAEKLASISGDHVSPGVLTSLFNNHDTQGPLTRLFYGSTETMRDHVADVTTEILFGIFDALKDLLIAGTLVGSAIMIILKVAGWRDGGRWTGVLVTANILLKYLFGGASK
;
A
#
# COMPACT_ATOMS: atom_id res chain seq x y z
N MET A 1 0.11 7.71 -14.48
CA MET A 1 0.89 7.33 -13.28
C MET A 1 0.40 8.14 -12.08
N LYS A 2 0.21 7.52 -10.90
CA LYS A 2 -0.30 8.17 -9.66
C LYS A 2 0.65 9.24 -9.11
N PHE A 3 1.95 8.94 -9.11
CA PHE A 3 3.01 9.84 -8.72
C PHE A 3 3.80 10.29 -9.95
N ARG A 4 4.32 11.51 -9.94
CA ARG A 4 5.08 12.05 -11.07
C ARG A 4 6.53 11.62 -11.00
N LEU A 5 7.07 11.11 -12.11
CA LEU A 5 8.51 10.89 -12.28
C LEU A 5 9.24 12.23 -12.35
N THR A 6 10.12 12.50 -11.37
CA THR A 6 10.88 13.76 -11.25
C THR A 6 12.37 13.62 -11.45
N GLY A 7 12.91 12.40 -11.34
CA GLY A 7 14.30 12.09 -11.63
C GLY A 7 14.36 10.85 -12.49
N LYS A 8 14.96 10.95 -13.67
CA LYS A 8 15.10 9.82 -14.59
C LYS A 8 16.39 9.05 -14.32
N PHE A 9 16.40 7.78 -14.69
CA PHE A 9 17.62 6.99 -14.66
C PHE A 9 18.68 7.58 -15.59
N GLY A 10 19.93 7.64 -15.12
CA GLY A 10 21.06 8.19 -15.86
C GLY A 10 21.05 9.72 -16.03
N GLU A 11 20.05 10.42 -15.50
CA GLU A 11 19.97 11.88 -15.59
C GLU A 11 21.14 12.52 -14.83
N LEU A 12 21.80 13.49 -15.47
CA LEU A 12 22.82 14.32 -14.86
C LEU A 12 22.18 15.60 -14.35
N SER A 13 22.44 15.97 -13.09
CA SER A 13 21.94 17.22 -12.54
C SER A 13 22.97 17.87 -11.60
N PRO A 14 22.93 19.20 -11.43
CA PRO A 14 23.78 19.90 -10.47
C PRO A 14 23.59 19.41 -9.03
N VAL A 15 22.38 18.96 -8.68
CA VAL A 15 22.04 18.44 -7.34
C VAL A 15 22.81 17.15 -7.00
N ARG A 16 23.27 16.42 -8.03
CA ARG A 16 24.02 15.17 -7.89
C ARG A 16 25.48 15.33 -8.33
N ASP A 17 26.01 16.56 -8.34
CA ASP A 17 27.35 16.89 -8.84
C ASP A 17 27.63 16.33 -10.25
N PHE A 18 26.60 16.36 -11.10
CA PHE A 18 26.65 15.78 -12.45
C PHE A 18 27.01 14.29 -12.50
N GLN A 19 26.78 13.54 -11.42
CA GLN A 19 26.81 12.09 -11.44
C GLN A 19 25.50 11.54 -12.03
N ALA A 20 25.62 10.43 -12.77
CA ALA A 20 24.47 9.73 -13.34
C ALA A 20 23.54 9.22 -12.23
N HIS A 21 22.27 9.58 -12.33
CA HIS A 21 21.28 9.15 -11.37
C HIS A 21 21.10 7.62 -11.38
N SER A 22 21.33 6.97 -10.25
CA SER A 22 21.35 5.51 -10.10
C SER A 22 19.98 4.85 -9.94
N GLY A 23 18.91 5.57 -10.25
CA GLY A 23 17.54 5.10 -10.04
C GLY A 23 16.52 6.03 -10.68
N ILE A 24 15.30 5.98 -10.18
CA ILE A 24 14.23 6.91 -10.53
C ILE A 24 13.70 7.59 -9.27
N ASP A 25 13.25 8.84 -9.42
CA ASP A 25 12.64 9.60 -8.33
C ASP A 25 11.15 9.80 -8.63
N LEU A 26 10.29 9.39 -7.70
CA LEU A 26 8.84 9.58 -7.76
C LEU A 26 8.40 10.60 -6.71
N ALA A 27 7.93 11.76 -7.15
CA ALA A 27 7.44 12.80 -6.25
C ALA A 27 6.17 12.34 -5.52
N MET A 28 6.23 12.29 -4.20
CA MET A 28 5.13 11.89 -3.33
C MET A 28 5.24 12.59 -1.97
N PRO A 29 4.11 12.89 -1.30
CA PRO A 29 4.14 13.46 0.04
C PRO A 29 4.90 12.58 1.01
N GLU A 30 5.52 13.16 2.04
CA GLU A 30 6.07 12.40 3.17
C GLU A 30 4.95 11.61 3.86
N GLY A 31 5.27 10.43 4.39
CA GLY A 31 4.27 9.57 5.03
C GLY A 31 3.48 8.69 4.07
N THR A 32 3.71 8.79 2.75
CA THR A 32 3.09 7.88 1.77
C THR A 32 3.52 6.44 2.05
N THR A 33 2.56 5.53 2.18
CA THR A 33 2.85 4.10 2.38
C THR A 33 3.67 3.53 1.22
N LEU A 34 4.85 2.97 1.51
CA LEU A 34 5.72 2.33 0.54
C LEU A 34 5.58 0.81 0.59
N ARG A 35 5.50 0.19 -0.59
CA ARG A 35 5.35 -1.27 -0.73
C ARG A 35 6.45 -1.87 -1.59
N SER A 36 6.85 -3.09 -1.26
CA SER A 36 7.83 -3.82 -2.06
C SER A 36 7.25 -4.20 -3.42
N ILE A 37 8.01 -4.03 -4.50
CA ILE A 37 7.57 -4.36 -5.85
C ILE A 37 7.63 -5.86 -6.15
N ALA A 38 8.45 -6.58 -5.39
CA ALA A 38 8.73 -8.00 -5.54
C ALA A 38 8.95 -8.65 -4.17
N GLY A 39 8.82 -9.98 -4.12
CA GLY A 39 9.16 -10.75 -2.93
C GLY A 39 10.67 -10.97 -2.82
N GLY A 40 11.17 -11.06 -1.58
CA GLY A 40 12.60 -11.22 -1.32
C GLY A 40 12.95 -11.18 0.16
N VAL A 41 14.22 -10.92 0.45
CA VAL A 41 14.75 -10.76 1.81
C VAL A 41 15.37 -9.38 1.95
N VAL A 42 15.09 -8.69 3.06
CA VAL A 42 15.77 -7.41 3.35
C VAL A 42 17.25 -7.69 3.62
N ASP A 43 18.14 -7.27 2.71
CA ASP A 43 19.58 -7.49 2.82
C ASP A 43 20.33 -6.28 3.37
N ARG A 44 19.67 -5.12 3.41
CA ARG A 44 20.23 -3.88 3.96
C ARG A 44 19.17 -2.93 4.48
N VAL A 45 19.50 -2.24 5.57
CA VAL A 45 18.79 -1.05 6.07
C VAL A 45 19.78 0.11 6.11
N PHE A 46 19.38 1.27 5.59
CA PHE A 46 20.17 2.50 5.60
C PHE A 46 19.66 3.39 6.75
N ASP A 47 20.58 3.84 7.61
CA ASP A 47 20.30 4.52 8.87
C ASP A 47 19.99 6.02 8.72
N GLY A 48 20.31 6.61 7.57
CA GLY A 48 20.15 8.05 7.30
C GLY A 48 21.44 8.82 7.06
N SER A 49 22.63 8.25 7.31
CA SER A 49 23.88 9.02 7.32
C SER A 49 24.46 9.38 5.95
N GLY A 50 23.87 8.87 4.86
CA GLY A 50 24.36 9.02 3.49
C GLY A 50 23.39 9.72 2.55
N ALA A 51 23.81 9.92 1.29
CA ALA A 51 22.99 10.57 0.26
C ALA A 51 21.63 9.91 0.08
N ILE A 52 21.55 8.58 0.20
CA ILE A 52 20.31 7.80 0.11
C ILE A 52 19.32 8.08 1.26
N GLY A 53 19.76 8.73 2.35
CA GLY A 53 18.96 8.93 3.54
C GLY A 53 18.62 7.61 4.24
N LYS A 54 17.47 7.60 4.92
CA LYS A 54 16.93 6.35 5.44
C LYS A 54 16.37 5.54 4.30
N GLY A 55 16.50 4.23 4.37
CA GLY A 55 16.03 3.35 3.33
C GLY A 55 16.18 1.88 3.66
N LEU A 56 15.84 1.05 2.70
CA LEU A 56 16.18 -0.38 2.74
C LEU A 56 16.44 -0.94 1.35
N SER A 57 17.05 -2.12 1.31
CA SER A 57 17.17 -2.91 0.09
C SER A 57 16.56 -4.30 0.28
N VAL A 58 15.86 -4.78 -0.74
CA VAL A 58 15.27 -6.13 -0.79
C VAL A 58 15.96 -6.91 -1.90
N GLN A 59 16.58 -8.03 -1.54
CA GLN A 59 17.16 -8.98 -2.47
C GLN A 59 16.11 -10.02 -2.90
N MET A 60 15.87 -10.09 -4.19
CA MET A 60 15.03 -11.07 -4.85
C MET A 60 15.76 -12.43 -5.01
N PRO A 61 15.03 -13.53 -5.26
CA PRO A 61 15.63 -14.87 -5.40
C PRO A 61 16.68 -15.00 -6.53
N ASP A 62 16.59 -14.18 -7.57
CA ASP A 62 17.55 -14.12 -8.68
C ASP A 62 18.82 -13.31 -8.35
N GLY A 63 18.91 -12.75 -7.14
CA GLY A 63 19.99 -11.89 -6.68
C GLY A 63 19.81 -10.41 -7.01
N THR A 64 18.79 -10.03 -7.79
CA THR A 64 18.43 -8.64 -8.07
C THR A 64 18.05 -7.94 -6.77
N ARG A 65 18.51 -6.70 -6.59
CA ARG A 65 18.19 -5.88 -5.42
C ARG A 65 17.38 -4.67 -5.82
N THR A 66 16.29 -4.43 -5.10
CA THR A 66 15.55 -3.17 -5.16
C THR A 66 15.96 -2.32 -3.97
N ILE A 67 16.07 -1.00 -4.16
CA ILE A 67 16.52 -0.04 -3.15
C ILE A 67 15.45 1.04 -3.03
N TYR A 68 15.03 1.30 -1.80
CA TYR A 68 14.05 2.32 -1.44
C TYR A 68 14.75 3.35 -0.56
N GLY A 69 14.90 4.58 -1.06
CA GLY A 69 15.62 5.67 -0.40
C GLY A 69 14.72 6.83 0.02
N HIS A 70 15.33 7.78 0.73
CA HIS A 70 14.72 9.00 1.26
C HIS A 70 13.49 8.76 2.16
N MET A 71 13.40 7.59 2.80
CA MET A 71 12.29 7.22 3.66
C MET A 71 12.27 8.06 4.94
N ASN A 72 11.10 8.17 5.60
CA ASN A 72 11.03 8.74 6.96
C ASN A 72 11.02 7.63 8.02
N GLU A 73 10.28 6.56 7.74
CA GLU A 73 10.10 5.39 8.60
C GLU A 73 10.37 4.11 7.80
N ILE A 74 11.10 3.18 8.41
CA ILE A 74 11.37 1.84 7.88
C ILE A 74 10.67 0.85 8.81
N LYS A 75 9.81 -0.01 8.25
CA LYS A 75 9.01 -0.98 9.03
C LYS A 75 9.58 -2.40 8.99
N ALA A 76 10.57 -2.65 8.15
CA ALA A 76 11.21 -3.95 7.99
C ALA A 76 12.66 -3.94 8.50
N HIS A 77 13.13 -5.10 8.94
CA HIS A 77 14.47 -5.31 9.49
C HIS A 77 15.29 -6.20 8.56
N ILE A 78 16.62 -6.13 8.68
CA ILE A 78 17.53 -7.02 7.95
C ILE A 78 17.19 -8.48 8.27
N GLY A 79 17.04 -9.30 7.23
CA GLY A 79 16.67 -10.71 7.33
C GLY A 79 15.17 -10.99 7.18
N ASP A 80 14.31 -9.96 7.21
CA ASP A 80 12.88 -10.14 7.04
C ASP A 80 12.55 -10.65 5.63
N LYS A 81 11.63 -11.61 5.55
CA LYS A 81 11.06 -12.08 4.29
C LYS A 81 9.89 -11.17 3.92
N ILE A 82 9.99 -10.56 2.75
CA ILE A 82 9.03 -9.60 2.23
C ILE A 82 8.28 -10.21 1.06
N ASN A 83 6.96 -10.06 1.04
CA ASN A 83 6.12 -10.42 -0.11
C ASN A 83 5.97 -9.22 -1.06
N ALA A 84 5.67 -9.51 -2.33
CA ALA A 84 5.30 -8.45 -3.26
C ALA A 84 4.04 -7.72 -2.77
N GLY A 85 4.08 -6.39 -2.70
CA GLY A 85 2.99 -5.56 -2.18
C GLY A 85 2.98 -5.42 -0.65
N GLU A 86 3.93 -6.03 0.06
CA GLU A 86 4.04 -5.86 1.51
C GLU A 86 4.54 -4.45 1.86
N VAL A 87 4.03 -3.89 2.96
CA VAL A 87 4.42 -2.56 3.44
C VAL A 87 5.82 -2.63 4.02
N ILE A 88 6.72 -1.79 3.51
CA ILE A 88 8.13 -1.75 3.92
C ILE A 88 8.47 -0.48 4.72
N GLY A 89 7.61 0.54 4.69
CA GLY A 89 7.80 1.77 5.43
C GLY A 89 7.02 2.94 4.83
N LEU A 90 7.46 4.15 5.13
CA LEU A 90 6.83 5.39 4.68
C LEU A 90 7.84 6.27 3.93
N SER A 91 7.38 6.93 2.87
CA SER A 91 8.17 7.92 2.15
C SER A 91 8.57 9.08 3.06
N GLY A 92 9.61 9.80 2.69
CA GLY A 92 10.10 10.94 3.45
C GLY A 92 10.87 11.91 2.57
N ASN A 93 11.81 12.59 3.23
CA ASN A 93 12.67 13.58 2.61
C ASN A 93 14.06 13.58 3.29
N THR A 94 14.57 12.40 3.66
CA THR A 94 15.85 12.24 4.38
C THR A 94 17.04 12.12 3.43
N GLY A 95 18.26 12.42 3.90
CA GLY A 95 19.47 12.34 3.07
C GLY A 95 19.61 13.52 2.11
N ASN A 96 20.26 13.31 0.96
CA ASN A 96 20.41 14.34 -0.06
C ASN A 96 19.17 14.39 -0.96
N SER A 97 18.13 15.06 -0.48
CA SER A 97 16.85 15.22 -1.16
C SER A 97 16.46 16.70 -1.23
N THR A 98 15.97 17.14 -2.39
CA THR A 98 15.53 18.54 -2.61
C THR A 98 14.05 18.76 -2.30
N GLY A 99 13.30 17.69 -2.04
CA GLY A 99 11.89 17.72 -1.64
C GLY A 99 11.30 16.31 -1.53
N PRO A 100 10.11 16.14 -0.94
CA PRO A 100 9.54 14.83 -0.68
C PRO A 100 9.39 13.97 -1.93
N HIS A 101 10.03 12.80 -1.93
CA HIS A 101 9.96 11.82 -3.00
C HIS A 101 10.44 10.44 -2.54
N LEU A 102 10.18 9.42 -3.35
CA LEU A 102 10.83 8.12 -3.25
C LEU A 102 11.95 8.04 -4.27
N HIS A 103 13.18 7.79 -3.82
CA HIS A 103 14.23 7.27 -4.69
C HIS A 103 14.10 5.75 -4.79
N PHE A 104 13.99 5.24 -6.01
CA PHE A 104 13.92 3.80 -6.29
C PHE A 104 15.05 3.39 -7.22
N GLY A 105 15.95 2.57 -6.69
CA GLY A 105 17.09 2.02 -7.42
C GLY A 105 16.96 0.52 -7.63
N MET A 106 17.63 0.00 -8.65
CA MET A 106 17.77 -1.44 -8.86
C MET A 106 19.21 -1.79 -9.17
N LYS A 107 19.65 -2.94 -8.65
CA LYS A 107 20.96 -3.53 -8.96
C LYS A 107 20.82 -4.99 -9.33
N ASP A 108 21.58 -5.45 -10.30
CA ASP A 108 21.66 -6.87 -10.64
C ASP A 108 22.40 -7.68 -9.55
N ALA A 109 22.47 -9.00 -9.73
CA ALA A 109 23.16 -9.90 -8.81
C ALA A 109 24.66 -9.56 -8.66
N SER A 110 25.30 -9.04 -9.70
CA SER A 110 26.70 -8.58 -9.68
C SER A 110 26.90 -7.20 -9.05
N GLY A 111 25.81 -6.49 -8.73
CA GLY A 111 25.84 -5.17 -8.11
C GLY A 111 25.86 -3.99 -9.08
N HIS A 112 25.74 -4.22 -10.39
CA HIS A 112 25.61 -3.14 -11.36
C HIS A 112 24.24 -2.50 -11.27
N VAL A 113 24.19 -1.18 -11.41
CA VAL A 113 22.93 -0.43 -11.43
C VAL A 113 22.21 -0.70 -12.76
N ILE A 114 20.92 -1.01 -12.68
CA ILE A 114 20.06 -1.27 -13.82
C ILE A 114 18.89 -0.28 -13.84
N ASP A 115 18.39 0.04 -15.03
CA ASP A 115 17.33 1.03 -15.22
C ASP A 115 15.99 0.53 -14.62
N PRO A 116 15.47 1.17 -13.55
CA PRO A 116 14.21 0.79 -12.94
C PRO A 116 12.98 1.47 -13.58
N THR A 117 13.16 2.28 -14.62
CA THR A 117 12.06 3.02 -15.29
C THR A 117 10.87 2.13 -15.69
N PRO A 118 11.05 0.89 -16.20
CA PRO A 118 9.92 -0.01 -16.52
C PRO A 118 9.03 -0.35 -15.32
N HIS A 119 9.51 -0.16 -14.10
CA HIS A 119 8.81 -0.46 -12.85
C HIS A 119 8.12 0.76 -12.23
N ALA A 120 8.33 1.97 -12.77
CA ALA A 120 7.83 3.22 -12.21
C ALA A 120 6.29 3.22 -12.04
N GLU A 121 5.55 2.75 -13.06
CA GLU A 121 4.08 2.73 -13.01
C GLU A 121 3.56 1.76 -11.95
N LYS A 122 4.13 0.55 -11.88
CA LYS A 122 3.76 -0.46 -10.89
C LYS A 122 4.08 0.03 -9.47
N LEU A 123 5.26 0.62 -9.27
CA LEU A 123 5.66 1.16 -7.96
C LEU A 123 4.72 2.28 -7.52
N ALA A 124 4.35 3.16 -8.45
CA ALA A 124 3.41 4.23 -8.20
C ALA A 124 1.99 3.73 -7.91
N SER A 125 1.54 2.63 -8.55
CA SER A 125 0.20 2.09 -8.34
C SER A 125 0.07 1.33 -7.02
N ILE A 126 1.13 0.63 -6.58
CA ILE A 126 1.09 -0.12 -5.32
C ILE A 126 1.34 0.77 -4.10
N SER A 127 2.02 1.90 -4.26
CA SER A 127 2.33 2.81 -3.14
C SER A 127 1.20 3.83 -2.85
N GLY A 128 1.12 4.27 -1.60
CA GLY A 128 0.03 5.09 -1.04
C GLY A 128 -1.15 4.26 -0.51
N ASP A 129 -2.23 4.93 -0.11
CA ASP A 129 -3.29 4.39 0.77
C ASP A 129 -4.25 3.39 0.13
N HIS A 130 -3.79 2.59 -0.84
CA HIS A 130 -4.54 1.45 -1.31
C HIS A 130 -4.41 0.31 -0.28
N VAL A 131 -5.53 -0.03 0.35
CA VAL A 131 -5.72 -1.35 0.98
C VAL A 131 -5.52 -2.39 -0.12
N SER A 132 -4.40 -3.10 -0.09
CA SER A 132 -4.12 -4.14 -1.09
C SER A 132 -5.19 -5.25 -0.98
N PRO A 133 -5.71 -5.81 -2.09
CA PRO A 133 -6.65 -6.93 -2.06
C PRO A 133 -6.13 -8.13 -1.24
N GLY A 134 -4.81 -8.31 -1.15
CA GLY A 134 -4.17 -9.34 -0.32
C GLY A 134 -4.32 -9.09 1.19
N VAL A 135 -4.43 -7.83 1.63
CA VAL A 135 -4.72 -7.49 3.03
C VAL A 135 -6.14 -7.92 3.38
N LEU A 136 -7.13 -7.62 2.55
CA LEU A 136 -8.51 -8.11 2.73
C LEU A 136 -8.55 -9.65 2.77
N THR A 137 -7.83 -10.30 1.86
CA THR A 137 -7.78 -11.77 1.83
C THR A 137 -7.13 -12.35 3.09
N SER A 138 -6.06 -11.72 3.60
CA SER A 138 -5.43 -12.12 4.87
C SER A 138 -6.29 -11.83 6.10
N LEU A 139 -7.16 -10.81 6.05
CA LEU A 139 -8.10 -10.49 7.13
C LEU A 139 -9.23 -11.52 7.23
N PHE A 140 -9.64 -12.11 6.11
CA PHE A 140 -10.75 -13.08 6.06
C PHE A 140 -10.30 -14.56 6.07
N ASN A 141 -9.06 -14.87 5.67
CA ASN A 141 -8.57 -16.26 5.60
C ASN A 141 -7.69 -16.69 6.77
N ASN A 142 -7.40 -15.83 7.75
CA ASN A 142 -6.59 -16.24 8.88
C ASN A 142 -7.43 -16.98 9.92
N HIS A 143 -7.33 -18.31 9.93
CA HIS A 143 -8.05 -19.21 10.85
C HIS A 143 -7.45 -19.27 12.26
N ASP A 144 -6.34 -18.55 12.52
CA ASP A 144 -5.71 -18.50 13.83
C ASP A 144 -6.35 -17.42 14.72
N THR A 145 -6.70 -17.81 15.94
CA THR A 145 -7.54 -17.11 16.93
C THR A 145 -6.91 -15.85 17.57
N GLN A 146 -5.96 -15.20 16.90
CA GLN A 146 -5.38 -13.92 17.29
C GLN A 146 -5.08 -13.08 16.03
N GLY A 147 -6.14 -12.70 15.31
CA GLY A 147 -6.03 -11.96 14.05
C GLY A 147 -5.54 -10.49 14.20
N PRO A 148 -5.18 -9.83 13.10
CA PRO A 148 -4.77 -8.42 13.07
C PRO A 148 -5.83 -7.46 13.62
N LEU A 149 -7.11 -7.81 13.48
CA LEU A 149 -8.25 -7.06 14.02
C LEU A 149 -8.14 -6.92 15.54
N THR A 150 -7.67 -7.95 16.26
CA THR A 150 -7.54 -7.90 17.72
C THR A 150 -6.49 -6.86 18.15
N ARG A 151 -5.42 -6.65 17.38
CA ARG A 151 -4.42 -5.60 17.65
C ARG A 151 -4.94 -4.20 17.36
N LEU A 152 -5.74 -4.04 16.30
CA LEU A 152 -6.38 -2.78 15.94
C LEU A 152 -7.32 -2.26 17.04
N PHE A 153 -7.94 -3.16 17.82
CA PHE A 153 -8.86 -2.78 18.90
C PHE A 153 -8.21 -2.71 20.30
N TYR A 154 -7.03 -3.33 20.51
CA TYR A 154 -6.40 -3.40 21.84
C TYR A 154 -5.09 -2.59 21.99
N GLY A 155 -4.58 -1.99 20.90
CA GLY A 155 -3.19 -1.52 20.83
C GLY A 155 -2.87 -0.06 21.18
N SER A 156 -3.84 0.84 21.45
CA SER A 156 -3.51 2.25 21.69
C SER A 156 -4.37 2.88 22.79
N THR A 157 -3.71 3.56 23.73
CA THR A 157 -4.31 4.33 24.83
C THR A 157 -4.72 5.75 24.38
N GLU A 158 -5.21 5.91 23.15
CA GLU A 158 -5.83 7.15 22.69
C GLU A 158 -7.36 6.99 22.62
N THR A 159 -8.09 8.10 22.76
CA THR A 159 -9.54 8.11 23.01
C THR A 159 -10.30 7.30 21.98
N MET A 160 -10.81 6.13 22.40
CA MET A 160 -11.49 5.13 21.57
C MET A 160 -12.61 5.67 20.66
N ARG A 161 -13.13 6.87 20.90
CA ARG A 161 -14.15 7.50 20.07
C ARG A 161 -13.62 7.99 18.72
N ASP A 162 -12.42 8.56 18.70
CA ASP A 162 -11.88 9.18 17.49
C ASP A 162 -11.35 8.09 16.55
N HIS A 163 -10.67 7.08 17.10
CA HIS A 163 -10.22 5.89 16.34
C HIS A 163 -11.38 5.04 15.82
N VAL A 164 -12.46 4.84 16.58
CA VAL A 164 -13.62 4.08 16.08
C VAL A 164 -14.33 4.83 14.97
N ALA A 165 -14.44 6.16 15.07
CA ALA A 165 -15.03 6.97 14.00
C ALA A 165 -14.18 6.91 12.72
N ASP A 166 -12.86 7.04 12.84
CA ASP A 166 -11.94 7.04 11.69
C ASP A 166 -11.90 5.66 11.03
N VAL A 167 -11.73 4.58 11.81
CA VAL A 167 -11.73 3.20 11.31
C VAL A 167 -13.08 2.83 10.69
N THR A 168 -14.20 3.25 11.28
CA THR A 168 -15.53 3.01 10.68
C THR A 168 -15.67 3.74 9.35
N THR A 169 -15.15 4.97 9.26
CA THR A 169 -15.21 5.79 8.05
C THR A 169 -14.31 5.23 6.95
N GLU A 170 -13.12 4.75 7.28
CA GLU A 170 -12.21 4.09 6.35
C GLU A 170 -12.76 2.76 5.83
N ILE A 171 -13.37 1.94 6.71
CA ILE A 171 -14.04 0.70 6.30
C ILE A 171 -15.20 1.02 5.35
N LEU A 172 -15.98 2.07 5.64
CA LEU A 172 -17.09 2.50 4.78
C LEU A 172 -16.59 2.97 3.41
N PHE A 173 -15.55 3.79 3.36
CA PHE A 173 -14.97 4.23 2.07
C PHE A 173 -14.38 3.07 1.28
N GLY A 174 -13.67 2.14 1.93
CA GLY A 174 -13.15 0.94 1.29
C GLY A 174 -14.25 0.04 0.71
N ILE A 175 -15.38 -0.08 1.42
CA ILE A 175 -16.58 -0.76 0.90
C ILE A 175 -17.14 0.01 -0.30
N PHE A 176 -17.30 1.33 -0.21
CA PHE A 176 -17.83 2.15 -1.32
C PHE A 176 -16.96 2.08 -2.58
N ASP A 177 -15.63 2.10 -2.43
CA ASP A 177 -14.71 1.98 -3.55
C ASP A 177 -14.76 0.58 -4.17
N ALA A 178 -14.79 -0.48 -3.37
CA ALA A 178 -14.98 -1.84 -3.88
C ALA A 178 -16.32 -2.00 -4.63
N LEU A 179 -17.37 -1.33 -4.15
CA LEU A 179 -18.68 -1.31 -4.80
C LEU A 179 -18.69 -0.50 -6.09
N LYS A 180 -17.97 0.63 -6.13
CA LYS A 180 -17.78 1.44 -7.33
C LYS A 180 -17.02 0.66 -8.40
N ASP A 181 -15.95 -0.04 -8.02
CA ASP A 181 -15.17 -0.88 -8.92
C ASP A 181 -16.01 -2.06 -9.43
N LEU A 182 -16.85 -2.65 -8.58
CA LEU A 182 -17.81 -3.69 -8.99
C LEU A 182 -18.91 -3.16 -9.94
N LEU A 183 -19.38 -1.92 -9.74
CA LEU A 183 -20.32 -1.25 -10.63
C LEU A 183 -19.71 -0.91 -11.99
N ILE A 184 -18.45 -0.45 -12.01
CA ILE A 184 -17.70 -0.17 -13.25
C ILE A 184 -17.34 -1.48 -13.97
N ALA A 185 -17.05 -2.56 -13.24
CA ALA A 185 -16.90 -3.90 -13.82
C ALA A 185 -18.25 -4.46 -14.34
N GLY A 186 -19.36 -4.14 -13.67
CA GLY A 186 -20.73 -4.52 -14.02
C GLY A 186 -21.37 -3.72 -15.18
N THR A 187 -20.69 -2.68 -15.70
CA THR A 187 -21.08 -2.01 -16.95
C THR A 187 -20.89 -2.87 -18.22
N LEU A 188 -20.66 -4.17 -18.07
CA LEU A 188 -20.88 -5.18 -19.10
C LEU A 188 -22.23 -5.88 -18.85
N VAL A 189 -23.28 -5.28 -19.43
CA VAL A 189 -24.59 -5.90 -19.76
C VAL A 189 -25.45 -6.38 -18.57
N GLY A 190 -26.41 -5.55 -18.16
CA GLY A 190 -27.72 -6.01 -17.66
C GLY A 190 -27.82 -6.54 -16.23
N SER A 191 -26.81 -6.40 -15.39
CA SER A 191 -26.88 -6.79 -13.97
C SER A 191 -27.26 -5.62 -13.05
N ALA A 192 -28.26 -5.84 -12.18
CA ALA A 192 -28.57 -4.94 -11.08
C ALA A 192 -27.98 -5.52 -9.78
N ILE A 193 -27.17 -4.73 -9.08
CA ILE A 193 -26.60 -5.09 -7.77
C ILE A 193 -27.37 -4.31 -6.72
N MET A 194 -27.99 -5.03 -5.77
CA MET A 194 -28.68 -4.44 -4.63
C MET A 194 -27.94 -4.83 -3.35
N ILE A 195 -27.61 -3.84 -2.53
CA ILE A 195 -26.87 -4.04 -1.28
C ILE A 195 -27.77 -3.59 -0.14
N ILE A 196 -28.08 -4.51 0.75
CA ILE A 196 -28.90 -4.25 1.94
C ILE A 196 -27.96 -4.25 3.13
N LEU A 197 -27.68 -3.06 3.65
CA LEU A 197 -26.96 -2.87 4.91
C LEU A 197 -27.97 -2.90 6.06
N LYS A 198 -27.76 -3.80 7.01
CA LYS A 198 -28.46 -3.79 8.29
C LYS A 198 -27.47 -3.44 9.38
N VAL A 199 -27.83 -2.45 10.18
CA VAL A 199 -27.04 -2.00 11.33
C VAL A 199 -27.87 -2.26 12.58
N ALA A 200 -27.31 -3.03 13.51
CA ALA A 200 -27.89 -3.28 14.82
C ALA A 200 -26.85 -2.90 15.87
N GLY A 201 -27.18 -1.98 16.76
CA GLY A 201 -26.35 -1.68 17.92
C GLY A 201 -27.06 -2.11 19.20
N TRP A 202 -26.30 -2.51 20.21
CA TRP A 202 -26.84 -2.82 21.53
C TRP A 202 -26.21 -1.94 22.61
N ARG A 203 -26.99 -1.74 23.68
CA ARG A 203 -26.62 -0.93 24.83
C ARG A 203 -26.71 -1.77 26.09
N ASP A 204 -25.74 -1.62 26.97
CA ASP A 204 -25.78 -2.14 28.33
C ASP A 204 -25.67 -0.97 29.31
N GLY A 205 -26.59 -0.90 30.28
CA GLY A 205 -26.60 0.17 31.29
C GLY A 205 -26.62 1.61 30.73
N GLY A 206 -27.21 1.84 29.56
CA GLY A 206 -27.26 3.17 28.92
C GLY A 206 -26.00 3.57 28.12
N ARG A 207 -24.98 2.70 28.07
CA ARG A 207 -23.78 2.88 27.25
C ARG A 207 -23.84 2.00 26.01
N TRP A 208 -23.39 2.52 24.87
CA TRP A 208 -23.21 1.72 23.65
C TRP A 208 -22.08 0.73 23.87
N THR A 209 -22.36 -0.56 23.66
CA THR A 209 -21.41 -1.66 23.91
C THR A 209 -21.00 -2.41 22.65
N GLY A 210 -21.72 -2.22 21.55
CA GLY A 210 -21.28 -2.72 20.25
C GLY A 210 -22.24 -2.37 19.12
N VAL A 211 -21.73 -2.53 17.90
CA VAL A 211 -22.47 -2.37 16.64
C VAL A 211 -22.16 -3.58 15.76
N LEU A 212 -23.21 -4.20 15.23
CA LEU A 212 -23.16 -5.24 14.23
C LEU A 212 -23.64 -4.63 12.91
N VAL A 213 -22.78 -4.68 11.89
CA VAL A 213 -23.16 -4.35 10.51
C VAL A 213 -23.16 -5.63 9.70
N THR A 214 -24.27 -5.94 9.06
CA THR A 214 -24.37 -7.06 8.11
C THR A 214 -24.73 -6.50 6.74
N ALA A 215 -23.99 -6.90 5.70
CA ALA A 215 -24.26 -6.54 4.32
C ALA A 215 -24.77 -7.78 3.57
N ASN A 216 -25.94 -7.69 2.94
CA ASN A 216 -26.41 -8.70 2.00
C ASN A 216 -26.28 -8.17 0.58
N ILE A 217 -25.54 -8.89 -0.27
CA ILE A 217 -25.35 -8.54 -1.68
C ILE A 217 -26.25 -9.45 -2.52
N LEU A 218 -27.22 -8.85 -3.20
CA LEU A 218 -28.10 -9.52 -4.15
C LEU A 218 -27.67 -9.16 -5.56
N LEU A 219 -27.22 -10.16 -6.32
CA LEU A 219 -27.04 -10.07 -7.77
C LEU A 219 -28.30 -10.57 -8.47
N LYS A 220 -28.94 -9.72 -9.28
CA LYS A 220 -30.02 -10.14 -10.17
C LYS A 220 -29.54 -10.05 -11.62
N TYR A 221 -29.47 -11.21 -12.29
CA TYR A 221 -29.23 -11.30 -13.73
C TYR A 221 -30.57 -11.12 -14.47
N LEU A 222 -30.71 -10.06 -15.27
CA LEU A 222 -31.82 -9.94 -16.22
C LEU A 222 -31.44 -10.70 -17.49
N PHE A 223 -31.74 -12.00 -17.55
CA PHE A 223 -31.74 -12.70 -18.84
C PHE A 223 -32.98 -12.22 -19.63
N GLY A 224 -32.77 -11.27 -20.53
CA GLY A 224 -33.76 -10.91 -21.54
C GLY A 224 -33.98 -12.09 -22.46
N GLY A 225 -35.08 -12.82 -22.27
CA GLY A 225 -35.52 -13.83 -23.22
C GLY A 225 -35.91 -13.14 -24.53
N ALA A 226 -35.12 -13.36 -25.58
CA ALA A 226 -35.57 -13.12 -26.94
C ALA A 226 -36.66 -14.16 -27.25
N SER A 227 -37.93 -13.75 -27.19
CA SER A 227 -39.01 -14.50 -27.82
C SER A 227 -38.91 -14.30 -29.35
N LYS A 228 -39.01 -15.42 -30.05
CA LYS A 228 -38.94 -15.60 -31.51
C LYS A 228 -39.73 -14.60 -32.33
#